data_AF-A0A7Y2CPY7-F1
#
_entry.id   AF-A0A7Y2CPY7-F1
#
_cell.length_a   1.000
_cell.length_b   1.000
_cell.length_c   1.000
_cell.angle_alpha   90.00
_cell.angle_beta   90.00
_cell.angle_gamma   90.00
#
_symmetry.space_group_name_H-M   'P 1'
#
loop_
_entity.id
_entity.type
_entity.pdbx_description
1 polymer ?
#
loop_
_entity_poly.entity_id
_entity_poly.type
_entity_poly.pdbx_seq_one_letter_code
_entity_poly.pdbx_strand_id
1 'polypeptide(L)'
;MTVIAVAAGCASSKEGEDRTPRRVRALDQAAGDVRAQLATASPSVRTVQLYRGDDERNLPVVTLRSRDPLVLEFDLLEEGGRPLSVYFYHADRDWYRDLNPSEYLKTFQRGDILDYQPSRGTEVSYVHYRYRFPAEDIVFTLSGNYVLRV
;
A
#
# COMPACT_ATOMS: atom_id res chain seq x y z
N MET A 1 -70.73 21.90 -38.57
CA MET A 1 -70.87 20.45 -38.28
C MET A 1 -69.73 19.77 -39.01
N THR A 2 -68.59 19.64 -38.33
CA THR A 2 -67.28 19.36 -38.95
C THR A 2 -66.84 17.94 -38.58
N VAL A 3 -66.36 17.23 -39.60
CA VAL A 3 -66.04 15.80 -39.64
C VAL A 3 -64.73 15.51 -38.91
N ILE A 4 -64.69 14.37 -38.21
CA ILE A 4 -63.59 13.84 -37.40
C ILE A 4 -62.48 13.28 -38.30
N ALA A 5 -61.22 13.62 -37.96
CA ALA A 5 -59.99 13.11 -38.54
C ALA A 5 -59.54 11.80 -37.86
N VAL A 6 -58.92 10.91 -38.62
CA VAL A 6 -58.16 9.76 -38.10
C VAL A 6 -56.71 9.90 -38.58
N ALA A 7 -55.79 10.10 -37.64
CA ALA A 7 -54.36 10.00 -37.85
C ALA A 7 -53.88 8.66 -37.29
N ALA A 8 -53.12 7.90 -38.07
CA ALA A 8 -52.47 6.66 -37.66
C ALA A 8 -50.94 6.83 -37.62
N GLY A 9 -50.33 6.46 -36.49
CA GLY A 9 -48.94 5.98 -36.44
C GLY A 9 -47.88 6.87 -35.78
N CYS A 10 -47.73 6.75 -34.46
CA CYS A 10 -46.56 7.11 -33.61
C CYS A 10 -45.56 5.92 -33.57
N ALA A 11 -44.30 5.94 -33.11
CA ALA A 11 -43.33 6.94 -32.65
C ALA A 11 -41.97 6.21 -32.52
N SER A 12 -40.85 6.93 -32.67
CA SER A 12 -39.48 6.44 -32.49
C SER A 12 -39.16 6.09 -31.04
N SER A 13 -38.38 5.02 -30.85
CA SER A 13 -37.96 4.41 -29.59
C SER A 13 -37.19 5.39 -28.69
N LYS A 14 -37.50 5.40 -27.39
CA LYS A 14 -36.75 6.10 -26.35
C LYS A 14 -35.48 5.33 -25.99
N GLU A 15 -34.34 6.01 -25.98
CA GLU A 15 -33.10 5.52 -25.37
C GLU A 15 -33.31 5.29 -23.86
N GLY A 16 -32.81 4.16 -23.40
CA GLY A 16 -32.86 3.73 -22.01
C GLY A 16 -31.91 4.58 -21.15
N GLU A 17 -32.48 5.24 -20.16
CA GLU A 17 -31.74 5.92 -19.11
C GLU A 17 -30.99 4.88 -18.26
N ASP A 18 -29.65 4.98 -18.28
CA ASP A 18 -28.72 4.19 -17.48
C ASP A 18 -29.03 4.34 -15.98
N ARG A 19 -29.86 3.43 -15.47
CA ARG A 19 -30.24 3.33 -14.06
C ARG A 19 -29.21 2.52 -13.28
N THR A 20 -27.97 2.98 -13.28
CA THR A 20 -27.03 2.60 -12.22
C THR A 20 -27.52 3.23 -10.91
N PRO A 21 -27.82 2.45 -9.84
CA PRO A 21 -28.37 3.01 -8.61
C PRO A 21 -27.38 4.02 -8.02
N ARG A 22 -27.88 5.18 -7.59
CA ARG A 22 -27.08 6.28 -7.01
C ARG A 22 -26.16 5.83 -5.85
N ARG A 23 -26.55 4.76 -5.14
CA ARG A 23 -25.77 4.11 -4.09
C ARG A 23 -24.53 3.37 -4.62
N VAL A 24 -24.62 2.74 -5.79
CA VAL A 24 -23.49 2.05 -6.44
C VAL A 24 -22.47 3.08 -6.94
N ARG A 25 -22.95 4.19 -7.53
CA ARG A 25 -22.10 5.31 -7.98
C ARG A 25 -21.37 6.02 -6.83
N ALA A 26 -22.01 6.17 -5.67
CA ALA A 26 -21.39 6.74 -4.47
C ALA A 26 -20.39 5.78 -3.80
N LEU A 27 -20.59 4.47 -3.88
CA LEU A 27 -19.64 3.47 -3.40
C LEU A 27 -18.39 3.39 -4.30
N ASP A 28 -18.57 3.50 -5.63
CA ASP A 28 -17.46 3.61 -6.59
C ASP A 28 -16.67 4.91 -6.40
N GLN A 29 -17.36 6.02 -6.13
CA GLN A 29 -16.72 7.31 -5.87
C GLN A 29 -16.04 7.37 -4.50
N ALA A 30 -16.46 6.56 -3.52
CA ALA A 30 -15.76 6.39 -2.25
C ALA A 30 -14.56 5.43 -2.37
N ALA A 31 -14.63 4.44 -3.25
CA ALA A 31 -13.52 3.53 -3.56
C ALA A 31 -12.40 4.19 -4.38
N GLY A 32 -12.68 5.34 -5.00
CA GLY A 32 -11.76 6.05 -5.89
C GLY A 32 -10.54 6.67 -5.21
N ASP A 33 -10.56 6.89 -3.88
CA ASP A 33 -9.51 7.61 -3.15
C ASP A 33 -8.99 6.92 -1.88
N VAL A 34 -9.35 5.65 -1.66
CA VAL A 34 -8.71 4.83 -0.60
C VAL A 34 -7.45 4.16 -1.15
N ARG A 35 -6.64 4.93 -1.86
CA ARG A 35 -5.24 4.54 -2.06
C ARG A 35 -4.58 4.64 -0.69
N ALA A 36 -3.79 3.63 -0.32
CA ALA A 36 -2.91 3.75 0.83
C ALA A 36 -2.21 5.11 0.75
N GLN A 37 -2.58 6.05 1.60
CA GLN A 37 -2.00 7.39 1.62
C GLN A 37 -0.61 7.24 2.22
N LEU A 38 0.32 6.80 1.37
CA LEU A 38 1.73 6.75 1.70
C LEU A 38 2.23 8.18 1.86
N ALA A 39 3.20 8.37 2.74
CA ALA A 39 3.82 9.67 2.93
C ALA A 39 4.39 10.19 1.60
N THR A 40 4.41 11.51 1.44
CA THR A 40 5.08 12.16 0.31
C THR A 40 6.52 11.67 0.24
N ALA A 41 6.94 11.23 -0.94
CA ALA A 41 8.29 10.74 -1.16
C ALA A 41 9.32 11.82 -0.78
N SER A 42 10.26 11.49 0.10
CA SER A 42 11.41 12.36 0.37
C SER A 42 12.34 12.35 -0.85
N PRO A 43 12.83 13.51 -1.32
CA PRO A 43 13.77 13.56 -2.45
C PRO A 43 15.12 12.89 -2.14
N SER A 44 15.48 12.73 -0.86
CA SER A 44 16.71 12.09 -0.42
C SER A 44 16.62 10.56 -0.35
N VAL A 45 15.43 9.97 -0.47
CA VAL A 45 15.23 8.50 -0.41
C VAL A 45 14.99 7.98 -1.82
N ARG A 46 15.79 6.98 -2.23
CA ARG A 46 15.74 6.39 -3.57
C ARG A 46 15.72 4.87 -3.50
N THR A 47 15.35 4.26 -4.63
CA THR A 47 15.46 2.80 -4.84
C THR A 47 14.76 1.98 -3.75
N VAL A 48 13.58 2.41 -3.30
CA VAL A 48 12.83 1.65 -2.28
C VAL A 48 12.36 0.32 -2.89
N GLN A 49 12.77 -0.78 -2.29
CA GLN A 49 12.40 -2.14 -2.66
C GLN A 49 11.82 -2.88 -1.46
N LEU A 50 10.81 -3.71 -1.71
CA LEU A 50 10.25 -4.63 -0.72
C LEU A 50 9.94 -5.96 -1.41
N TYR A 51 10.58 -7.03 -0.98
CA TYR A 51 10.49 -8.34 -1.65
C TYR A 51 10.59 -9.49 -0.64
N ARG A 52 10.22 -10.71 -1.08
CA ARG A 52 10.29 -11.92 -0.25
C ARG A 52 11.59 -12.69 -0.49
N GLY A 53 12.22 -13.12 0.60
CA GLY A 53 13.44 -13.93 0.57
C GLY A 53 14.64 -13.13 0.07
N ASP A 54 15.35 -13.68 -0.92
CA ASP A 54 16.61 -13.12 -1.43
C ASP A 54 16.55 -12.80 -2.94
N ASP A 55 15.39 -12.95 -3.59
CA ASP A 55 15.16 -12.55 -5.00
C ASP A 55 14.29 -11.29 -5.01
N GLU A 56 14.88 -10.16 -5.41
CA GLU A 56 14.25 -8.83 -5.50
C GLU A 56 13.00 -8.80 -6.40
N ARG A 57 12.84 -9.79 -7.29
CA ARG A 57 11.67 -9.89 -8.19
C ARG A 57 10.45 -10.51 -7.51
N ASN A 58 10.61 -11.06 -6.31
CA ASN A 58 9.51 -11.69 -5.59
C ASN A 58 8.54 -10.65 -5.02
N LEU A 59 7.24 -10.93 -5.14
CA LEU A 59 6.21 -10.12 -4.51
C LEU A 59 6.35 -10.14 -2.98
N PRO A 60 6.10 -9.00 -2.29
CA PRO A 60 6.23 -8.88 -0.85
C PRO A 60 5.01 -9.44 -0.10
N VAL A 61 4.70 -10.71 -0.35
CA VAL A 61 3.58 -11.42 0.25
C VAL A 61 4.10 -12.69 0.90
N VAL A 62 3.83 -12.86 2.19
CA VAL A 62 4.24 -14.03 2.98
C VAL A 62 3.06 -14.60 3.74
N THR A 63 3.09 -15.90 4.04
CA THR A 63 2.11 -16.51 4.93
C THR A 63 2.43 -16.14 6.38
N LEU A 64 1.42 -15.76 7.16
CA LEU A 64 1.57 -15.46 8.57
C LEU A 64 2.22 -16.64 9.31
N ARG A 65 3.24 -16.37 10.14
CA ARG A 65 4.07 -17.38 10.85
C ARG A 65 4.86 -18.32 9.95
N SER A 66 4.98 -18.05 8.65
CA SER A 66 5.97 -18.72 7.82
C SER A 66 7.39 -18.31 8.22
N ARG A 67 8.37 -19.07 7.75
CA ARG A 67 9.80 -18.72 7.90
C ARG A 67 10.30 -17.83 6.77
N ASP A 68 9.42 -17.47 5.82
CA ASP A 68 9.78 -16.64 4.69
C ASP A 68 9.84 -15.17 5.12
N PRO A 69 11.02 -14.54 5.03
CA PRO A 69 11.16 -13.14 5.42
C PRO A 69 10.80 -12.23 4.25
N LEU A 70 10.44 -11.00 4.59
CA LEU A 70 10.47 -9.86 3.70
C LEU A 70 11.76 -9.07 3.93
N VAL A 71 12.27 -8.47 2.86
CA VAL A 71 13.45 -7.60 2.86
C VAL A 71 13.05 -6.25 2.31
N LEU A 72 13.22 -5.22 3.14
CA LEU A 72 13.12 -3.80 2.78
C LEU A 72 14.52 -3.28 2.49
N GLU A 73 14.71 -2.66 1.34
CA GLU A 73 15.94 -1.98 0.96
C GLU A 73 15.65 -0.60 0.39
N PHE A 74 16.54 0.36 0.64
CA PHE A 74 16.47 1.70 0.07
C PHE A 74 17.82 2.42 0.20
N ASP A 75 18.00 3.46 -0.60
CA ASP A 75 19.17 4.32 -0.56
C ASP A 75 18.81 5.69 0.04
N LEU A 76 19.63 6.17 0.97
CA LEU A 76 19.55 7.53 1.50
C LEU A 76 20.71 8.37 0.96
N LEU A 77 20.42 9.44 0.24
CA LEU A 77 21.39 10.36 -0.34
C LEU A 77 21.96 11.33 0.72
N GLU A 78 22.55 10.79 1.78
CA GLU A 78 23.21 11.52 2.87
C GLU A 78 24.57 10.90 3.18
N GLU A 79 25.47 11.67 3.80
CA GLU A 79 26.76 11.15 4.25
C GLU A 79 26.67 10.53 5.66
N GLY A 80 27.58 9.61 5.96
CA GLY A 80 27.84 9.12 7.33
C GLY A 80 26.91 8.02 7.85
N GLY A 81 25.68 7.91 7.34
CA GLY A 81 24.71 6.91 7.78
C GLY A 81 24.35 7.02 9.26
N ARG A 82 23.18 6.50 9.62
CA ARG A 82 22.75 6.42 11.02
C ARG A 82 21.79 5.25 11.21
N PRO A 83 21.68 4.68 12.42
CA PRO A 83 20.58 3.78 12.73
C PRO A 83 19.24 4.45 12.42
N LEU A 84 18.38 3.73 11.71
CA LEU A 84 16.99 4.12 11.47
C LEU A 84 16.06 3.12 12.17
N SER A 85 14.78 3.42 12.21
CA SER A 85 13.80 2.54 12.82
C SER A 85 12.58 2.40 11.96
N VAL A 86 12.09 1.17 11.83
CA VAL A 86 10.87 0.88 11.09
C VAL A 86 9.72 0.58 12.04
N TYR A 87 8.56 1.12 11.72
CA TYR A 87 7.30 0.90 12.42
C TYR A 87 6.33 0.18 11.49
N PHE A 88 5.51 -0.71 12.06
CA PHE A 88 4.52 -1.50 11.31
C PHE A 88 3.12 -1.07 11.71
N TYR A 89 2.29 -0.82 10.70
CA TYR A 89 0.89 -0.48 10.90
C TYR A 89 0.02 -1.43 10.09
N HIS A 90 -0.81 -2.21 10.79
CA HIS A 90 -1.81 -3.04 10.13
C HIS A 90 -2.84 -2.16 9.42
N ALA A 91 -3.29 -2.64 8.27
CA ALA A 91 -4.45 -2.14 7.56
C ALA A 91 -5.29 -3.32 7.03
N ASP A 92 -6.58 -3.11 6.92
CA ASP A 92 -7.48 -4.11 6.33
C ASP A 92 -7.38 -4.16 4.79
N ARG A 93 -8.32 -4.87 4.16
CA ARG A 93 -8.38 -5.04 2.69
C ARG A 93 -8.58 -3.71 1.95
N ASP A 94 -9.22 -2.76 2.61
CA ASP A 94 -9.56 -1.44 2.09
C ASP A 94 -8.53 -0.40 2.56
N TRP A 95 -7.38 -0.84 3.10
CA TRP A 95 -6.32 0.01 3.65
C TRP A 95 -6.77 0.89 4.82
N TYR A 96 -7.87 0.55 5.47
CA TYR A 96 -8.34 1.22 6.67
C TYR A 96 -7.54 0.77 7.89
N ARG A 97 -7.25 1.72 8.79
CA ARG A 97 -6.38 1.55 9.96
C ARG A 97 -7.12 1.88 11.24
N ASP A 98 -7.63 0.87 11.92
CA ASP A 98 -8.42 1.01 13.15
C ASP A 98 -7.89 0.16 14.32
N LEU A 99 -6.95 -0.74 14.05
CA LEU A 99 -6.39 -1.61 15.08
C LEU A 99 -5.25 -0.94 15.86
N ASN A 100 -5.22 -1.20 17.17
CA ASN A 100 -4.09 -0.87 18.02
C ASN A 100 -2.95 -1.89 17.83
N PRO A 101 -1.67 -1.49 18.02
CA PRO A 101 -0.52 -2.39 17.86
C PRO A 101 -0.62 -3.72 18.59
N SER A 102 -1.17 -3.74 19.81
CA SER A 102 -1.35 -4.97 20.62
C SER A 102 -2.28 -6.02 19.98
N GLU A 103 -3.10 -5.62 19.01
CA GLU A 103 -4.04 -6.51 18.32
C GLU A 103 -3.36 -7.29 17.18
N TYR A 104 -2.26 -6.77 16.63
CA TYR A 104 -1.56 -7.36 15.47
C TYR A 104 -0.06 -7.64 15.71
N LEU A 105 0.53 -7.17 16.82
CA LEU A 105 1.90 -7.45 17.25
C LEU A 105 1.91 -7.94 18.71
N LYS A 106 2.68 -9.01 18.97
CA LYS A 106 2.84 -9.57 20.32
C LYS A 106 3.90 -8.87 21.16
N THR A 107 4.94 -8.36 20.51
CA THR A 107 6.13 -7.78 21.16
C THR A 107 6.25 -6.29 20.84
N PHE A 108 7.18 -5.89 19.99
CA PHE A 108 7.46 -4.48 19.73
C PHE A 108 6.85 -4.03 18.40
N GLN A 109 6.44 -2.75 18.37
CA GLN A 109 5.96 -2.07 17.17
C GLN A 109 7.06 -1.43 16.32
N ARG A 110 8.31 -1.55 16.77
CA ARG A 110 9.49 -0.90 16.21
C ARG A 110 10.61 -1.92 16.06
N GLY A 111 11.23 -1.94 14.89
CA GLY A 111 12.51 -2.60 14.66
C GLY A 111 13.59 -1.58 14.34
N ASP A 112 14.83 -1.85 14.72
CA ASP A 112 15.98 -1.00 14.38
C ASP A 112 16.69 -1.52 13.13
N ILE A 113 16.96 -0.62 12.19
CA ILE A 113 17.69 -0.89 10.95
C ILE A 113 19.17 -0.60 11.21
N LEU A 114 19.91 -1.66 11.48
CA LEU A 114 21.34 -1.60 11.81
C LEU A 114 22.25 -2.04 10.64
N ASP A 115 21.70 -2.69 9.61
CA ASP A 115 22.43 -3.02 8.40
C ASP A 115 22.34 -1.84 7.42
N TYR A 116 23.38 -1.01 7.46
CA TYR A 116 23.54 0.12 6.56
C TYR A 116 25.00 0.31 6.17
N GLN A 117 25.25 0.61 4.89
CA GLN A 117 26.60 0.72 4.35
C GLN A 117 26.73 1.92 3.39
N PRO A 118 27.77 2.76 3.54
CA PRO A 118 28.05 3.81 2.57
C PRO A 118 28.37 3.24 1.20
N SER A 119 27.97 3.97 0.15
CA SER A 119 28.33 3.68 -1.23
C SER A 119 29.84 3.77 -1.46
N ARG A 120 30.35 3.06 -2.48
CA ARG A 120 31.77 3.03 -2.82
C ARG A 120 31.96 3.27 -4.31
N GLY A 121 32.77 4.25 -4.67
CA GLY A 121 33.12 4.55 -6.07
C GLY A 121 31.94 5.05 -6.91
N THR A 122 30.91 5.61 -6.27
CA THR A 122 29.74 6.17 -6.95
C THR A 122 29.90 7.69 -7.11
N GLU A 123 29.37 8.24 -8.20
CA GLU A 123 29.39 9.70 -8.45
C GLU A 123 28.53 10.45 -7.43
N VAL A 124 27.38 9.86 -7.06
CA VAL A 124 26.52 10.35 -5.98
C VAL A 124 26.72 9.48 -4.76
N SER A 125 27.10 10.08 -3.63
CA SER A 125 27.21 9.40 -2.34
C SER A 125 25.82 9.04 -1.80
N TYR A 126 25.69 7.82 -1.28
CA TYR A 126 24.49 7.37 -0.58
C TYR A 126 24.83 6.35 0.51
N VAL A 127 23.87 6.06 1.37
CA VAL A 127 23.92 4.98 2.34
C VAL A 127 22.82 3.98 1.99
N HIS A 128 23.21 2.75 1.70
CA HIS A 128 22.29 1.67 1.42
C HIS A 128 21.81 1.07 2.73
N TYR A 129 20.50 0.99 2.93
CA TYR A 129 19.86 0.40 4.10
C TYR A 129 19.21 -0.91 3.72
N ARG A 130 19.36 -1.92 4.58
CA ARG A 130 18.69 -3.22 4.44
C ARG A 130 18.03 -3.61 5.75
N TYR A 131 16.80 -4.12 5.66
CA TYR A 131 16.06 -4.58 6.82
C TYR A 131 15.26 -5.84 6.50
N ARG A 132 15.53 -6.92 7.24
CA ARG A 132 14.88 -8.22 7.08
C ARG A 132 13.89 -8.48 8.23
N PHE A 133 12.66 -8.83 7.91
CA PHE A 133 11.60 -9.07 8.90
C PHE A 133 10.66 -10.22 8.50
N PRO A 134 9.92 -10.84 9.43
CA PRO A 134 9.92 -10.61 10.88
C PRO A 134 11.29 -10.88 11.52
N ALA A 135 11.72 -9.99 12.41
CA ALA A 135 12.92 -10.17 13.25
C ALA A 135 12.52 -10.83 14.59
N GLU A 136 13.51 -11.28 15.38
CA GLU A 136 13.25 -12.00 16.65
C GLU A 136 12.36 -11.20 17.62
N ASP A 137 12.43 -9.89 17.56
CA ASP A 137 11.72 -8.94 18.42
C ASP A 137 10.35 -8.51 17.87
N ILE A 138 9.98 -8.89 16.64
CA ILE A 138 8.71 -8.49 16.00
C ILE A 138 7.92 -9.72 15.59
N VAL A 139 6.89 -10.03 16.37
CA VAL A 139 6.00 -11.17 16.14
C VAL A 139 4.62 -10.69 15.69
N PHE A 140 4.34 -10.84 14.40
CA PHE A 140 3.03 -10.58 13.80
C PHE A 140 2.02 -11.67 14.20
N THR A 141 0.87 -11.27 14.72
CA THR A 141 -0.20 -12.17 15.17
C THR A 141 -1.42 -12.19 14.26
N LEU A 142 -1.56 -11.18 13.40
CA LEU A 142 -2.71 -10.99 12.52
C LEU A 142 -2.27 -10.88 11.06
N SER A 143 -3.03 -11.49 10.14
CA SER A 143 -2.82 -11.32 8.70
C SER A 143 -3.46 -10.02 8.20
N GLY A 144 -3.02 -9.52 7.06
CA GLY A 144 -3.61 -8.35 6.42
C GLY A 144 -2.56 -7.56 5.67
N ASN A 145 -2.92 -6.33 5.30
CA ASN A 145 -1.98 -5.39 4.73
C ASN A 145 -1.19 -4.73 5.85
N TYR A 146 0.04 -4.34 5.56
CA TYR A 146 0.89 -3.63 6.50
C TYR A 146 1.57 -2.46 5.79
N VAL A 147 1.53 -1.30 6.44
CA VAL A 147 2.31 -0.12 6.06
C VAL A 147 3.56 -0.08 6.92
N LEU A 148 4.71 -0.01 6.26
CA LEU A 148 6.00 0.21 6.91
C LEU A 148 6.28 1.71 6.91
N ARG A 149 6.70 2.25 8.05
CA ARG A 149 7.19 3.63 8.17
C ARG A 149 8.60 3.63 8.73
N VAL A 150 9.53 4.18 7.97
CA VAL A 150 10.92 4.44 8.40
C VAL A 150 11.07 5.91 8.77
#